data_AF-A0A350PJL0-F1
#
_entry.id   AF-A0A350PJL0-F1
#
_cell.length_a   1.000
_cell.length_b   1.000
_cell.length_c   1.000
_cell.angle_alpha   90.00
_cell.angle_beta   90.00
_cell.angle_gamma   90.00
#
_symmetry.space_group_name_H-M   'P 1'
#
loop_
_entity.id
_entity.type
_entity.pdbx_description
1 polymer ?
#
loop_
_entity_poly.entity_id
_entity_poly.type
_entity_poly.pdbx_seq_one_letter_code
_entity_poly.pdbx_strand_id
1 'polypeptide(L)'
;EVPDTVIYQSENQIEIDITPSLNTQRQSYFIFTTIALNPSKENFTPLYSDFFDDQEDEVGDFVKTSSGIVNEANFETKPNGIVTLKYPWLAVAFYGDNQIVANIIDDNIYDFLRSQSVQLGGSTLSPGEIPNVLYRLDGGIGVFGSLAADTIQTYIE
;
A
#
# COMPACT_ATOMS: atom_id res chain seq x y z
N GLU A 1 -15.59 13.93 -3.27
CA GLU A 1 -16.17 12.87 -4.09
C GLU A 1 -15.01 12.22 -4.82
N VAL A 2 -14.90 10.90 -4.76
CA VAL A 2 -13.77 10.20 -5.37
C VAL A 2 -14.08 10.04 -6.86
N PRO A 3 -13.15 10.43 -7.77
CA PRO A 3 -13.44 10.38 -9.20
C PRO A 3 -13.66 8.94 -9.69
N ASP A 4 -14.72 8.75 -10.47
CA ASP A 4 -15.03 7.48 -11.13
C ASP A 4 -13.96 7.09 -12.17
N THR A 5 -13.21 8.08 -12.69
CA THR A 5 -12.14 7.88 -13.67
C THR A 5 -10.94 8.77 -13.36
N VAL A 6 -9.75 8.20 -13.45
CA VAL A 6 -8.48 8.91 -13.26
C VAL A 6 -7.49 8.59 -14.37
N ILE A 7 -6.72 9.59 -14.76
CA ILE A 7 -5.68 9.45 -15.78
C ILE A 7 -4.37 9.07 -15.06
N TYR A 8 -3.78 7.94 -15.43
CA TYR A 8 -2.53 7.44 -14.88
C TYR A 8 -1.42 8.49 -14.99
N GLN A 9 -0.69 8.69 -13.90
CA GLN A 9 0.38 9.69 -13.76
C GLN A 9 -0.04 11.15 -14.00
N SER A 10 -1.34 11.46 -14.01
CA SER A 10 -1.79 12.85 -14.06
C SER A 10 -1.56 13.59 -12.73
N GLU A 11 -1.64 14.92 -12.80
CA GLU A 11 -1.59 15.79 -11.62
C GLU A 11 -2.83 15.64 -10.73
N ASN A 12 -3.96 15.23 -11.32
CA ASN A 12 -5.23 15.01 -10.62
C ASN A 12 -5.31 13.56 -10.14
N GLN A 13 -4.71 13.31 -8.97
CA GLN A 13 -4.66 11.98 -8.38
C GLN A 13 -5.83 11.75 -7.41
N ILE A 14 -6.03 10.49 -7.02
CA ILE A 14 -6.98 10.16 -5.96
C ILE A 14 -6.42 10.65 -4.64
N GLU A 15 -7.19 11.52 -4.00
CA GLU A 15 -6.91 12.04 -2.67
C GLU A 15 -7.92 11.49 -1.67
N ILE A 16 -7.41 11.02 -0.54
CA ILE A 16 -8.22 10.45 0.55
C ILE A 16 -7.99 11.29 1.79
N ASP A 17 -9.06 11.94 2.24
CA ASP A 17 -9.04 12.72 3.47
C ASP A 17 -9.31 11.80 4.66
N ILE A 18 -8.37 11.78 5.61
CA ILE A 18 -8.52 11.04 6.86
C ILE A 18 -8.58 11.99 8.04
N THR A 19 -9.41 11.64 9.01
CA THR A 19 -9.44 12.33 10.30
C THR A 19 -8.21 11.95 11.12
N PRO A 20 -7.61 12.90 11.85
CA PRO A 20 -6.45 12.60 12.68
C PRO A 20 -6.81 11.61 13.79
N SER A 21 -5.83 10.80 14.18
CA SER A 21 -5.94 9.92 15.34
C SER A 21 -6.29 10.73 16.60
N LEU A 22 -7.25 10.24 17.38
CA LEU A 22 -7.54 10.78 18.72
C LEU A 22 -6.39 10.50 19.71
N ASN A 23 -5.52 9.53 19.40
CA ASN A 23 -4.33 9.24 20.17
C ASN A 23 -3.13 9.95 19.55
N THR A 24 -2.76 11.09 20.12
CA THR A 24 -1.67 11.97 19.65
C THR A 24 -0.26 11.43 19.91
N GLN A 25 -0.13 10.32 20.65
CA GLN A 25 1.16 9.67 20.90
C GLN A 25 1.51 8.62 19.84
N ARG A 26 0.61 8.37 18.89
CA ARG A 26 0.78 7.38 17.82
C ARG A 26 0.80 8.06 16.47
N GLN A 27 1.61 7.52 15.58
CA GLN A 27 1.62 7.86 14.16
C GLN A 27 0.72 6.88 13.43
N SER A 28 -0.06 7.35 12.45
CA SER A 28 -0.80 6.43 11.59
C SER A 28 0.08 5.94 10.43
N TYR A 29 -0.11 4.67 10.08
CA TYR A 29 0.58 4.03 8.96
C TYR A 29 -0.45 3.56 7.94
N PHE A 30 -0.11 3.72 6.66
CA PHE A 30 -1.01 3.46 5.54
C PHE A 30 -0.43 2.45 4.57
N ILE A 31 -1.30 1.61 4.02
CA ILE A 31 -0.98 0.73 2.91
C ILE A 31 -2.10 0.85 1.87
N PHE A 32 -1.74 1.27 0.67
CA PHE A 32 -2.64 1.21 -0.47
C PHE A 32 -2.47 -0.13 -1.16
N THR A 33 -3.57 -0.86 -1.30
CA THR A 33 -3.63 -2.08 -2.10
C THR A 33 -4.47 -1.82 -3.33
N THR A 34 -3.99 -2.23 -4.48
CA THR A 34 -4.73 -2.12 -5.74
C THR A 34 -5.08 -3.51 -6.22
N ILE A 35 -6.33 -3.70 -6.62
CA ILE A 35 -6.86 -4.96 -7.14
C ILE A 35 -7.42 -4.67 -8.53
N ALA A 36 -6.78 -5.19 -9.56
CA ALA A 36 -7.28 -5.10 -10.93
C ALA A 36 -8.44 -6.06 -11.12
N LEU A 37 -9.57 -5.58 -11.64
CA LEU A 37 -10.77 -6.41 -11.83
C LEU A 37 -10.74 -7.20 -13.14
N ASN A 38 -10.15 -6.61 -14.19
CA ASN A 38 -10.01 -7.22 -15.52
C ASN A 38 -8.53 -7.21 -15.96
N PRO A 39 -7.64 -7.92 -15.24
CA PRO A 39 -6.22 -7.92 -15.53
C PRO A 39 -5.94 -8.61 -16.87
N SER A 40 -5.15 -7.96 -17.72
CA SER A 40 -4.67 -8.52 -18.97
C SER A 40 -3.30 -7.96 -19.28
N LYS A 41 -2.48 -8.70 -20.03
CA LYS A 41 -1.15 -8.23 -20.42
C LYS A 41 -1.21 -6.93 -21.24
N GLU A 42 -2.26 -6.75 -22.03
CA GLU A 42 -2.48 -5.56 -22.85
C GLU A 42 -2.77 -4.31 -22.01
N ASN A 43 -3.27 -4.51 -20.79
CA ASN A 43 -3.64 -3.44 -19.88
C ASN A 43 -2.53 -3.08 -18.89
N PHE A 44 -1.32 -3.65 -18.98
CA PHE A 44 -0.24 -3.25 -18.08
C PHE A 44 0.06 -1.75 -18.20
N THR A 45 0.28 -1.09 -17.06
CA THR A 45 0.88 0.25 -17.07
C THR A 45 2.31 0.15 -17.60
N PRO A 46 2.88 1.23 -18.16
CA PRO A 46 4.24 1.21 -18.71
C PRO A 46 5.28 0.64 -17.73
N LEU A 47 5.14 1.00 -16.45
CA LEU A 47 6.04 0.53 -15.40
C LEU A 47 6.02 -0.99 -15.27
N TYR A 48 4.83 -1.60 -15.18
CA TYR A 48 4.71 -3.04 -15.01
C TYR A 48 4.96 -3.80 -16.30
N SER A 49 4.63 -3.20 -17.45
CA SER A 49 5.00 -3.77 -18.76
C SER A 49 6.51 -3.89 -18.94
N ASP A 50 7.30 -2.97 -18.38
CA ASP A 50 8.77 -3.01 -18.45
C ASP A 50 9.38 -4.07 -17.50
N PHE A 51 8.71 -4.40 -16.41
CA PHE A 51 9.16 -5.41 -15.44
C PHE A 51 8.67 -6.83 -15.72
N PHE A 52 7.60 -6.99 -16.50
CA PHE A 52 6.98 -8.28 -16.78
C PHE A 52 7.85 -9.16 -17.67
N ASP A 53 8.24 -10.34 -17.20
CA ASP A 53 8.93 -11.36 -17.99
C ASP A 53 7.98 -12.52 -18.36
N ASP A 54 7.70 -12.68 -19.66
CA ASP A 54 6.84 -13.75 -20.19
C ASP A 54 7.31 -15.18 -19.85
N GLN A 55 8.57 -15.38 -19.45
CA GLN A 55 9.10 -16.69 -19.10
C GLN A 55 9.02 -16.99 -17.60
N GLU A 56 8.98 -15.97 -16.75
CA GLU A 56 9.06 -16.11 -15.29
C GLU A 56 7.75 -15.72 -14.59
N ASP A 57 6.97 -14.82 -15.18
CA ASP A 57 5.80 -14.22 -14.55
C ASP A 57 4.47 -14.63 -15.19
N GLU A 58 3.42 -14.67 -14.37
CA GLU A 58 2.04 -14.75 -14.83
C GLU A 58 1.30 -13.42 -14.57
N VAL A 59 0.34 -13.07 -15.43
CA VAL A 59 -0.51 -11.86 -15.22
C VAL A 59 -1.18 -11.89 -13.83
N GLY A 60 -1.47 -13.10 -13.32
CA GLY A 60 -2.02 -13.34 -11.99
C GLY A 60 -1.20 -12.76 -10.84
N ASP A 61 0.12 -12.70 -10.99
CA ASP A 61 1.05 -12.28 -9.92
C ASP A 61 0.94 -10.78 -9.61
N PHE A 62 0.46 -10.00 -10.58
CA PHE A 62 0.31 -8.55 -10.48
C PHE A 62 -1.11 -8.08 -10.19
N VAL A 63 -2.09 -8.99 -10.13
CA VAL A 63 -3.51 -8.64 -9.92
C VAL A 63 -3.71 -7.84 -8.64
N LYS A 64 -2.91 -8.15 -7.61
CA LYS A 64 -2.94 -7.47 -6.32
C LYS A 64 -1.58 -6.89 -5.98
N THR A 65 -1.46 -5.57 -6.07
CA THR A 65 -0.24 -4.83 -5.77
C THR A 65 -0.40 -3.97 -4.51
N SER A 66 0.72 -3.60 -3.90
CA SER A 66 0.76 -2.80 -2.69
C SER A 66 1.75 -1.66 -2.83
N SER A 67 1.41 -0.49 -2.29
CA SER A 67 2.33 0.66 -2.20
C SER A 67 3.50 0.44 -1.24
N GLY A 68 3.46 -0.63 -0.44
CA GLY A 68 4.22 -0.71 0.80
C GLY A 68 3.68 0.24 1.86
N ILE A 69 4.40 0.35 2.97
CA ILE A 69 4.00 1.17 4.12
C ILE A 69 4.37 2.64 3.85
N VAL A 70 3.38 3.52 3.92
CA VAL A 70 3.54 4.98 3.85
C VAL A 70 3.13 5.59 5.18
N ASN A 71 3.82 6.64 5.64
CA ASN A 71 3.53 7.29 6.91
C ASN A 71 2.87 8.67 6.72
N GLU A 72 2.20 9.17 7.75
CA GLU A 72 1.57 10.51 7.77
C GLU A 72 2.55 11.65 7.44
N ALA A 73 3.84 11.50 7.77
CA ALA A 73 4.85 12.55 7.58
C ALA A 73 5.13 12.85 6.09
N ASN A 74 4.76 11.95 5.19
CA ASN A 74 4.87 12.16 3.75
C ASN A 74 3.70 12.97 3.16
N PHE A 75 2.72 13.36 3.98
CA PHE A 75 1.46 13.95 3.51
C PHE A 75 1.18 15.32 4.10
N GLU A 76 0.39 16.10 3.35
CA GLU A 76 -0.02 17.43 3.76
C GLU A 76 -1.13 17.34 4.83
N THR A 77 -0.94 18.08 5.92
CA THR A 77 -1.94 18.23 6.98
C THR A 77 -2.65 19.57 6.81
N LYS A 78 -3.98 19.52 6.65
CA LYS A 78 -4.84 20.70 6.55
C LYS A 78 -4.92 21.43 7.91
N PRO A 79 -5.27 22.72 7.95
CA PRO A 79 -5.35 23.50 9.20
C PRO A 79 -6.31 22.94 10.27
N ASN A 80 -7.27 22.12 9.86
CA ASN A 80 -8.23 21.45 10.75
C ASN A 80 -7.73 20.07 11.26
N GLY A 81 -6.49 19.70 10.95
CA GLY A 81 -5.87 18.42 11.35
C GLY A 81 -6.19 17.24 10.43
N ILE A 82 -6.99 17.40 9.38
CA ILE A 82 -7.21 16.36 8.37
C ILE A 82 -5.91 16.12 7.61
N VAL A 83 -5.53 14.86 7.44
CA VAL A 83 -4.39 14.47 6.60
C VAL A 83 -4.92 14.06 5.24
N THR A 84 -4.35 14.61 4.16
CA THR A 84 -4.73 14.28 2.78
C THR A 84 -3.74 13.29 2.20
N LEU A 85 -4.16 12.05 2.04
CA LEU A 85 -3.32 11.01 1.46
C LEU A 85 -3.43 11.03 -0.06
N LYS A 86 -2.28 11.04 -0.75
CA LYS A 86 -2.20 10.93 -2.21
C LYS A 86 -1.91 9.49 -2.60
N TYR A 87 -2.76 8.93 -3.47
CA TYR A 87 -2.62 7.56 -3.93
C TYR A 87 -1.36 7.39 -4.83
N PRO A 88 -0.44 6.47 -4.49
CA PRO A 88 0.80 6.31 -5.24
C PRO A 88 0.58 5.49 -6.52
N TRP A 89 0.90 6.10 -7.68
CA TRP A 89 0.82 5.42 -8.99
C TRP A 89 1.66 4.15 -9.10
N LEU A 90 2.73 4.02 -8.31
CA LEU A 90 3.54 2.81 -8.24
C LEU A 90 2.71 1.58 -7.85
N ALA A 91 1.57 1.76 -7.16
CA ALA A 91 0.70 0.67 -6.79
C ALA A 91 -0.25 0.24 -7.93
N VAL A 92 -0.23 0.86 -9.12
CA VAL A 92 -1.13 0.53 -10.23
C VAL A 92 -0.43 -0.35 -11.26
N ALA A 93 -0.79 -1.64 -11.28
CA ALA A 93 -0.30 -2.57 -12.29
C ALA A 93 -1.02 -2.47 -13.63
N PHE A 94 -2.33 -2.23 -13.61
CA PHE A 94 -3.16 -2.31 -14.81
C PHE A 94 -4.05 -1.07 -15.00
N TYR A 95 -4.23 -0.68 -16.25
CA TYR A 95 -5.31 0.18 -16.72
C TYR A 95 -6.67 -0.53 -16.61
N GLY A 96 -7.75 0.25 -16.66
CA GLY A 96 -9.12 -0.21 -16.58
C GLY A 96 -9.69 -0.16 -15.16
N ASP A 97 -10.67 -1.03 -14.89
CA ASP A 97 -11.35 -1.08 -13.59
C ASP A 97 -10.44 -1.61 -12.47
N ASN A 98 -10.22 -0.77 -11.47
CA ASN A 98 -9.41 -1.08 -10.30
C ASN A 98 -10.19 -0.81 -9.00
N GLN A 99 -9.93 -1.65 -8.01
CA GLN A 99 -10.31 -1.40 -6.62
C GLN A 99 -9.07 -0.99 -5.82
N ILE A 100 -9.13 0.19 -5.23
CA ILE A 100 -8.08 0.75 -4.36
C ILE A 100 -8.57 0.62 -2.93
N VAL A 101 -7.86 -0.19 -2.14
CA VAL A 101 -8.12 -0.38 -0.72
C VAL A 101 -7.11 0.43 0.08
N ALA A 102 -7.59 1.45 0.77
CA ALA A 102 -6.79 2.25 1.69
C ALA A 102 -6.85 1.61 3.09
N ASN A 103 -5.73 1.08 3.55
CA ASN A 103 -5.62 0.41 4.84
C ASN A 103 -4.88 1.31 5.83
N ILE A 104 -5.46 1.51 7.01
CA ILE A 104 -4.83 2.18 8.16
C ILE A 104 -4.51 1.12 9.21
N ILE A 105 -3.23 0.92 9.49
CA ILE A 105 -2.74 -0.11 10.40
C ILE A 105 -2.24 0.51 11.71
N ASP A 106 -2.34 -0.25 12.80
CA ASP A 106 -1.72 0.14 14.07
C ASP A 106 -0.23 -0.21 14.12
N ASP A 107 0.43 0.26 15.18
CA ASP A 107 1.86 0.04 15.40
C ASP A 107 2.24 -1.46 15.50
N ASN A 108 1.33 -2.33 15.95
CA ASN A 108 1.63 -3.75 16.12
C ASN A 108 1.72 -4.44 14.77
N ILE A 109 0.77 -4.13 13.87
CA ILE A 109 0.80 -4.59 12.48
C ILE A 109 1.97 -3.96 11.73
N TYR A 110 2.25 -2.67 11.96
CA TYR A 110 3.40 -1.98 11.38
C TYR A 110 4.73 -2.66 11.74
N ASP A 111 4.98 -2.91 13.03
CA ASP A 111 6.22 -3.53 13.49
C ASP A 111 6.39 -4.93 12.93
N PHE A 112 5.30 -5.71 12.86
CA PHE A 112 5.31 -7.03 12.25
C PHE A 112 5.65 -6.96 10.75
N LEU A 113 4.92 -6.16 9.97
CA LEU A 113 5.11 -6.08 8.51
C LEU A 113 6.51 -5.60 8.14
N ARG A 114 7.01 -4.54 8.80
CA ARG A 114 8.35 -3.99 8.55
C ARG A 114 9.46 -4.96 8.94
N SER A 115 9.34 -5.62 10.09
CA SER A 115 10.39 -6.56 10.53
C SER A 115 10.41 -7.82 9.66
N GLN A 116 9.26 -8.27 9.18
CA GLN A 116 9.14 -9.38 8.25
C GLN A 116 9.72 -9.04 6.86
N SER A 117 9.48 -7.84 6.34
CA SER A 117 10.02 -7.42 5.04
C SER A 117 11.56 -7.36 5.01
N VAL A 118 12.21 -7.10 6.15
CA VAL A 118 13.67 -7.15 6.28
C VAL A 118 14.19 -8.58 6.15
N GLN A 119 13.44 -9.58 6.62
CA GLN A 119 13.85 -10.99 6.55
C GLN A 119 13.71 -11.60 5.15
N LEU A 120 12.68 -11.20 4.38
CA LEU A 120 12.35 -11.84 3.11
C LEU A 120 13.06 -11.26 1.87
N GLY A 121 13.98 -10.31 2.02
CA GLY A 121 14.81 -9.85 0.89
C GLY A 121 14.99 -8.35 0.75
N GLY A 122 14.52 -7.54 1.70
CA GLY A 122 14.71 -6.08 1.66
C GLY A 122 16.12 -5.59 2.03
N SER A 123 17.10 -6.47 2.30
CA SER A 123 18.40 -6.03 2.82
C SER A 123 19.57 -6.88 2.31
N THR A 124 20.70 -6.22 2.09
CA THR A 124 22.03 -6.82 1.86
C THR A 124 22.65 -7.33 3.18
N LEU A 125 21.83 -7.81 4.12
CA LEU A 125 22.31 -8.22 5.44
C LEU A 125 23.02 -9.57 5.35
N SER A 126 24.17 -9.65 6.02
CA SER A 126 24.96 -10.87 6.01
C SER A 126 24.22 -11.98 6.77
N PRO A 127 24.34 -13.25 6.36
CA PRO A 127 23.76 -14.39 7.08
C PRO A 127 24.25 -14.40 8.56
N GLY A 128 23.40 -13.93 9.49
CA GLY A 128 23.75 -13.71 10.90
C GLY A 128 23.28 -12.36 11.48
N GLU A 129 22.94 -11.39 10.62
CA GLU A 129 22.46 -10.06 11.01
C GLU A 129 20.93 -9.90 10.83
N ILE A 130 20.24 -10.97 10.41
CA ILE A 130 18.80 -10.94 10.15
C ILE A 130 18.06 -10.74 11.47
N PRO A 131 17.40 -9.57 11.69
CA PRO A 131 16.72 -9.28 12.94
C PRO A 131 15.49 -10.18 13.09
N ASN A 132 15.10 -10.46 14.33
CA ASN A 132 13.86 -11.18 14.62
C ASN A 132 12.64 -10.35 14.16
N VAL A 133 11.59 -11.03 13.73
CA VAL A 133 10.27 -10.41 13.57
C VAL A 133 9.83 -9.84 14.92
N LEU A 134 9.41 -8.59 14.90
CA LEU A 134 8.97 -7.88 16.09
C LEU A 134 7.52 -8.26 16.38
N TYR A 135 7.35 -9.09 17.40
CA TYR A 135 6.05 -9.36 18.01
C TYR A 135 5.93 -8.53 19.28
N ARG A 136 4.80 -7.85 19.46
CA ARG A 136 4.48 -7.12 20.71
C ARG A 136 3.88 -8.03 21.79
N LEU A 137 4.19 -9.33 21.73
CA LEU A 137 3.62 -10.38 22.56
C LEU A 137 4.70 -11.38 22.96
N ASP A 138 4.74 -11.72 24.24
CA ASP A 138 5.66 -12.74 24.76
C ASP A 138 5.02 -14.13 24.70
N GLY A 139 5.66 -15.08 24.00
CA GLY A 139 5.20 -16.47 23.89
C GLY A 139 3.98 -16.71 23.00
N GLY A 140 3.52 -15.69 22.26
CA GLY A 140 2.42 -15.79 21.31
C GLY A 140 2.85 -16.35 19.94
N ILE A 141 1.92 -17.00 19.24
CA ILE A 141 2.13 -17.55 17.89
C ILE A 141 1.59 -16.64 16.77
N GLY A 142 1.29 -15.36 17.07
CA GLY A 142 0.64 -14.46 16.13
C GLY A 142 0.75 -12.98 16.50
N VAL A 143 -0.02 -12.13 15.82
CA VAL A 143 -0.05 -10.67 16.01
C VAL A 143 -1.46 -10.23 16.36
N PHE A 144 -1.61 -9.45 17.42
CA PHE A 144 -2.86 -8.75 17.72
C PHE A 144 -2.71 -7.29 17.31
N GLY A 145 -3.57 -6.82 16.41
CA GLY A 145 -3.58 -5.44 15.98
C GLY A 145 -4.94 -5.04 15.42
N SER A 146 -5.07 -3.74 15.13
CA SER A 146 -6.26 -3.11 14.58
C SER A 146 -6.00 -2.64 13.16
N LEU A 147 -7.03 -2.73 12.32
CA LEU A 147 -7.03 -2.29 10.93
C LEU A 147 -8.35 -1.57 10.65
N ALA A 148 -8.27 -0.41 10.00
CA ALA A 148 -9.40 0.21 9.33
C ALA A 148 -9.14 0.20 7.82
N ALA A 149 -10.16 -0.11 7.02
CA ALA A 149 -10.02 -0.16 5.57
C ALA A 149 -11.23 0.50 4.91
N ASP A 150 -10.96 1.21 3.82
CA ASP A 150 -11.97 1.71 2.91
C ASP A 150 -11.61 1.31 1.48
N THR A 151 -12.62 1.11 0.64
CA THR A 151 -12.44 0.64 -0.75
C THR A 151 -13.06 1.63 -1.72
N ILE A 152 -12.23 2.07 -2.64
CA ILE A 152 -12.59 2.94 -3.76
C ILE A 152 -12.57 2.09 -5.02
N GLN A 153 -13.60 2.23 -5.85
CA GLN A 153 -13.59 1.67 -7.19
C GLN A 153 -13.45 2.82 -8.20
N THR A 154 -12.54 2.67 -9.15
CA THR A 154 -12.24 3.70 -10.14
C THR A 154 -11.76 3.05 -11.44
N TYR A 155 -11.93 3.74 -12.55
CA TYR A 155 -11.38 3.39 -13.85
C TYR A 155 -10.09 4.16 -14.09
N ILE A 156 -9.01 3.47 -14.45
CA ILE A 156 -7.70 4.09 -14.70
C ILE A 156 -7.41 4.09 -16.20
N GLU A 157 -7.18 5.27 -16.77
CA GLU A 157 -6.84 5.50 -18.19
C GLU A 157 -5.38 5.82 -18.42
#